data_AF-A0A9W4GDT1-F1
#
_entry.id   AF-A0A9W4GDT1-F1
#
_cell.length_a   1.000
_cell.length_b   1.000
_cell.length_c   1.000
_cell.angle_alpha   90.00
_cell.angle_beta   90.00
_cell.angle_gamma   90.00
#
_symmetry.space_group_name_H-M   'P 1'
#
loop_
_entity.id
_entity.type
_entity.pdbx_description
1 polymer ?
#
loop_
_entity_poly.entity_id
_entity_poly.type
_entity_poly.pdbx_seq_one_letter_code
_entity_poly.pdbx_strand_id
1 'polypeptide(L)'
;MLRRTTPILLLKKHNVGPMIEYASRSIHYISDVEERKSITKVSESLFPQSFSRISIADQKVLPTSKPLNVQVKRSPRPDESNASGLLFGVSTTFDRFHDSRTSPVSEWSRWLTNGQGVSNGAGLILALLNSSASDIEFAAKQLADAGINATVLPSDPTLDMPGRYVDLVNMFYNHPTRDQRSWFALIDDDTFFPYIHQLQNTLSNYDTKIPYYIGTFTERMDWMLYNHAPFAYGGGGVFLSFPTVKKLVQSDCLAKNSDGTYLLHADQGDRLLYNCIHQNSEITLTHLPLLHQLDQFGDPSGFYESGKQPLSLHHYKSWHQFSPHPTHTIADACGEDCVFQRFQFADEYILSNGYSLAHYPNGIDFNVDHVEHTFDAGEKNNPDLEETVFSYAFGQMRPGLSRTGRKKAWHLLDARREGPGIVKQVYLKRWSDDRWYKEGDAAPDLDSIVVLNWIP
;
A
#
# COMPACT_ATOMS: atom_id res chain seq x y z
N MET A 1 20.58 -10.26 7.97
CA MET A 1 20.36 -10.94 9.27
C MET A 1 19.82 -9.92 10.29
N LEU A 2 18.51 -9.65 10.27
CA LEU A 2 17.88 -8.71 11.22
C LEU A 2 17.87 -9.35 12.62
N ARG A 3 18.52 -8.71 13.59
CA ARG A 3 18.47 -9.13 15.00
C ARG A 3 17.01 -9.22 15.43
N ARG A 4 16.61 -10.37 15.98
CA ARG A 4 15.26 -10.66 16.46
C ARG A 4 14.86 -9.64 17.52
N THR A 5 14.14 -8.60 17.13
CA THR A 5 13.67 -7.55 18.04
C THR A 5 12.45 -8.10 18.76
N THR A 6 12.58 -8.38 20.06
CA THR A 6 11.44 -8.81 20.88
C THR A 6 10.39 -7.68 20.93
N PRO A 7 9.11 -7.98 21.22
CA PRO A 7 8.10 -6.93 21.35
C PRO A 7 8.54 -5.83 22.34
N ILE A 8 9.24 -6.21 23.41
CA ILE A 8 9.80 -5.27 24.39
C ILE A 8 10.83 -4.31 23.77
N LEU A 9 11.75 -4.82 22.94
CA LEU A 9 12.73 -3.98 22.25
C LEU A 9 12.06 -3.06 21.23
N LEU A 10 11.01 -3.53 20.56
CA LEU A 10 10.18 -2.73 19.66
C LEU A 10 9.53 -1.57 20.42
N LEU A 11 8.84 -1.85 21.53
CA LEU A 11 8.18 -0.81 22.34
C LEU A 11 9.20 0.25 22.83
N LYS A 12 10.39 -0.17 23.25
CA LYS A 12 11.48 0.75 23.62
C LYS A 12 11.94 1.63 22.44
N LYS A 13 12.09 1.05 21.25
CA LYS A 13 12.46 1.79 20.02
C LYS A 13 11.42 2.87 19.67
N HIS A 14 10.15 2.64 20.00
CA HIS A 14 9.05 3.57 19.75
C HIS A 14 8.72 4.50 20.93
N ASN A 15 9.63 4.63 21.90
CA ASN A 15 9.50 5.51 23.07
C ASN A 15 8.21 5.27 23.88
N VAL A 16 7.77 4.02 23.97
CA VAL A 16 6.64 3.64 24.83
C VAL A 16 7.08 3.66 26.29
N GLY A 17 6.24 4.21 27.16
CA GLY A 17 6.51 4.34 28.60
C GLY A 17 6.76 2.99 29.30
N PRO A 18 7.36 2.99 30.50
CA PRO A 18 7.69 1.76 31.23
C PRO A 18 6.46 0.99 31.72
N MET A 19 5.34 1.69 31.93
CA MET A 19 4.04 1.14 32.30
C MET A 19 3.10 1.26 31.11
N ILE A 20 2.34 0.20 30.84
CA ILE A 20 1.38 0.15 29.73
C ILE A 20 0.08 -0.54 30.14
N GLU A 21 -1.00 -0.21 29.44
CA GLU A 21 -2.17 -1.08 29.35
C GLU A 21 -1.92 -2.15 28.29
N TYR A 22 -2.22 -3.40 28.60
CA TYR A 22 -1.88 -4.53 27.74
C TYR A 22 -3.03 -5.51 27.60
N ALA A 23 -3.25 -5.95 26.36
CA ALA A 23 -4.08 -7.10 26.05
C ALA A 23 -3.46 -7.94 24.93
N SER A 24 -3.88 -9.20 24.87
CA SER A 24 -3.47 -10.10 23.78
C SER A 24 -4.53 -11.12 23.45
N ARG A 25 -4.48 -11.59 22.20
CA ARG A 25 -5.34 -12.66 21.71
C ARG A 25 -4.58 -13.53 20.73
N SER A 26 -4.76 -14.85 20.85
CA SER A 26 -4.38 -15.77 19.79
C SER A 26 -5.58 -15.93 18.86
N ILE A 27 -5.35 -15.76 17.56
CA ILE A 27 -6.35 -15.86 16.51
C ILE A 27 -6.01 -17.10 15.69
N HIS A 28 -6.86 -18.12 15.81
CA HIS A 28 -6.79 -19.32 15.00
C HIS A 28 -7.59 -19.08 13.72
N TYR A 29 -6.89 -18.97 12.58
CA TYR A 29 -7.54 -18.71 11.31
C TYR A 29 -7.91 -20.02 10.62
N ILE A 30 -9.15 -20.13 10.18
CA ILE A 30 -9.68 -21.31 9.50
C ILE A 30 -9.99 -20.91 8.06
N SER A 31 -9.34 -21.57 7.10
CA SER A 31 -9.43 -21.24 5.67
C SER A 31 -10.50 -22.07 4.95
N ASP A 32 -11.77 -21.92 5.37
CA ASP A 32 -12.88 -22.76 4.87
C ASP A 32 -13.98 -22.00 4.09
N VAL A 33 -13.85 -20.67 3.92
CA VAL A 33 -14.83 -19.88 3.15
C VAL A 33 -14.36 -19.62 1.72
N GLU A 34 -15.29 -19.62 0.78
CA GLU A 34 -15.03 -19.42 -0.65
C GLU A 34 -14.79 -17.96 -1.02
N GLU A 35 -15.53 -17.03 -0.40
CA GLU A 35 -15.51 -15.61 -0.71
C GLU A 35 -15.07 -14.75 0.48
N ARG A 36 -14.29 -13.70 0.18
CA ARG A 36 -13.92 -12.69 1.18
C ARG A 36 -15.06 -11.70 1.32
N LYS A 37 -15.58 -11.54 2.54
CA LYS A 37 -16.55 -10.49 2.88
C LYS A 37 -15.84 -9.15 3.13
N SER A 38 -16.55 -8.06 2.88
CA SER A 38 -16.17 -6.69 3.32
C SER A 38 -15.87 -6.66 4.82
N ILE A 39 -16.68 -7.38 5.61
CA ILE A 39 -16.49 -7.58 7.05
C ILE A 39 -17.01 -8.96 7.48
N THR A 40 -16.20 -9.70 8.22
CA THR A 40 -16.58 -10.97 8.86
C THR A 40 -17.07 -10.69 10.27
N LYS A 41 -18.34 -11.02 10.57
CA LYS A 41 -18.88 -10.95 11.92
C LYS A 41 -18.45 -12.18 12.72
N VAL A 42 -17.88 -11.95 13.89
CA VAL A 42 -17.39 -12.96 14.83
C VAL A 42 -18.23 -12.84 16.10
N SER A 43 -18.90 -13.93 16.49
CA SER A 43 -19.85 -13.94 17.62
C SER A 43 -19.17 -13.90 18.99
N GLU A 44 -17.86 -14.12 19.04
CA GLU A 44 -17.08 -14.08 20.26
C GLU A 44 -16.44 -12.69 20.46
N SER A 45 -16.26 -12.30 21.72
CA SER A 45 -15.50 -11.10 22.09
C SER A 45 -14.01 -11.29 21.81
N LEU A 46 -13.36 -10.26 21.27
CA LEU A 46 -11.91 -10.26 21.07
C LEU A 46 -11.18 -10.21 22.42
N PHE A 47 -11.65 -9.37 23.35
CA PHE A 47 -11.10 -9.19 24.69
C PHE A 47 -12.20 -9.33 25.75
N PRO A 48 -12.57 -10.57 26.14
CA PRO A 48 -13.57 -10.81 27.19
C PRO A 48 -13.10 -10.39 28.59
N GLN A 49 -11.83 -10.00 28.74
CA GLN A 49 -11.23 -9.52 29.97
C GLN A 49 -10.69 -8.10 29.75
N SER A 50 -10.77 -7.28 30.79
CA SER A 50 -10.19 -5.94 30.78
C SER A 50 -8.68 -5.97 30.54
N PHE A 51 -8.17 -4.91 29.92
CA PHE A 51 -6.74 -4.74 29.70
C PHE A 51 -6.01 -4.70 31.05
N SER A 52 -4.86 -5.35 31.12
CA SER A 52 -4.04 -5.42 32.33
C SER A 52 -3.00 -4.31 32.34
N ARG A 53 -2.73 -3.70 33.49
CA ARG A 53 -1.61 -2.78 33.66
C ARG A 53 -0.34 -3.57 33.95
N ILE A 54 0.68 -3.41 33.12
CA ILE A 54 1.95 -4.15 33.26
C ILE A 54 3.16 -3.23 33.16
N SER A 55 4.24 -3.62 33.85
CA SER A 55 5.58 -3.03 33.73
C SER A 55 6.35 -3.77 32.65
N ILE A 56 6.83 -3.07 31.61
CA ILE A 56 7.60 -3.66 30.51
C ILE A 56 8.91 -4.28 31.03
N ALA A 57 9.53 -3.70 32.06
CA ALA A 57 10.81 -4.15 32.60
C ALA A 57 10.73 -5.54 33.27
N ASP A 58 9.56 -5.88 33.81
CA ASP A 58 9.34 -7.13 34.56
C ASP A 58 8.87 -8.28 33.67
N GLN A 59 8.58 -8.01 32.39
CA GLN A 59 8.13 -9.04 31.45
C GLN A 59 9.31 -9.63 30.67
N LYS A 60 9.39 -10.95 30.59
CA LYS A 60 10.24 -11.66 29.61
C LYS A 60 9.46 -12.02 28.35
N VAL A 61 8.19 -12.41 28.52
CA VAL A 61 7.23 -12.75 27.48
C VAL A 61 5.91 -12.13 27.89
N LEU A 62 5.19 -11.54 26.95
CA LEU A 62 3.90 -10.94 27.25
C LEU A 62 2.82 -12.04 27.37
N PRO A 63 1.88 -11.95 28.34
CA PRO A 63 0.83 -12.95 28.54
C PRO A 63 0.01 -13.21 27.26
N THR A 64 -0.43 -14.45 27.05
CA THR A 64 -1.28 -14.87 25.93
C THR A 64 -2.62 -15.39 26.45
N SER A 65 -3.70 -15.12 25.72
CA SER A 65 -5.06 -15.58 26.06
C SER A 65 -5.51 -16.77 25.20
N LYS A 66 -6.67 -17.36 25.55
CA LYS A 66 -7.24 -18.50 24.81
C LYS A 66 -7.45 -18.15 23.33
N PRO A 67 -7.19 -19.09 22.39
CA PRO A 67 -7.44 -18.87 20.98
C PRO A 67 -8.90 -18.53 20.68
N LEU A 68 -9.09 -17.64 19.70
CA LEU A 68 -10.37 -17.32 19.08
C LEU A 68 -10.31 -17.76 17.62
N ASN A 69 -11.36 -18.42 17.15
CA ASN A 69 -11.46 -18.84 15.76
C ASN A 69 -11.99 -17.69 14.89
N VAL A 70 -11.37 -17.47 13.73
CA VAL A 70 -11.88 -16.58 12.69
C VAL A 70 -11.88 -17.29 11.35
N GLN A 71 -12.92 -17.04 10.56
CA GLN A 71 -13.04 -17.60 9.22
C GLN A 71 -12.44 -16.66 8.17
N VAL A 72 -11.56 -17.21 7.33
CA VAL A 72 -10.84 -16.47 6.28
C VAL A 72 -10.96 -17.19 4.94
N LYS A 73 -10.97 -16.42 3.85
CA LYS A 73 -10.97 -17.01 2.52
C LYS A 73 -9.66 -17.72 2.28
N ARG A 74 -9.71 -18.90 1.66
CA ARG A 74 -8.50 -19.55 1.15
C ARG A 74 -7.90 -18.67 0.05
N SER A 75 -6.73 -18.10 0.32
CA SER A 75 -6.03 -17.18 -0.57
C SER A 75 -4.59 -17.63 -0.76
N PRO A 76 -4.00 -17.42 -1.95
CA PRO A 76 -2.58 -17.63 -2.17
C PRO A 76 -1.73 -16.81 -1.20
N ARG A 77 -0.57 -17.36 -0.83
CA ARG A 77 0.45 -16.71 -0.02
C ARG A 77 1.56 -16.12 -0.88
N PRO A 78 2.36 -15.18 -0.36
CA PRO A 78 3.46 -14.58 -1.13
C PRO A 78 4.44 -15.60 -1.71
N ASP A 79 4.66 -16.73 -1.02
CA ASP A 79 5.55 -17.80 -1.46
C ASP A 79 4.99 -18.70 -2.57
N GLU A 80 3.73 -18.53 -2.93
CA GLU A 80 3.04 -19.22 -4.04
C GLU A 80 2.96 -18.34 -5.31
N SER A 81 3.47 -17.10 -5.25
CA SER A 81 3.38 -16.15 -6.37
C SER A 81 4.32 -16.48 -7.53
N ASN A 82 3.81 -16.31 -8.76
CA ASN A 82 4.59 -16.35 -9.99
C ASN A 82 4.26 -15.14 -10.85
N ALA A 83 5.01 -14.07 -10.68
CA ALA A 83 4.83 -12.79 -11.37
C ALA A 83 5.75 -12.65 -12.60
N SER A 84 6.20 -13.75 -13.20
CA SER A 84 7.14 -13.75 -14.35
C SER A 84 6.65 -12.98 -15.58
N GLY A 85 5.33 -12.86 -15.76
CA GLY A 85 4.75 -12.06 -16.84
C GLY A 85 4.87 -10.54 -16.67
N LEU A 86 5.37 -10.04 -15.54
CA LEU A 86 5.41 -8.62 -15.20
C LEU A 86 6.84 -8.05 -15.25
N LEU A 87 6.99 -6.86 -15.82
CA LEU A 87 8.20 -6.04 -15.76
C LEU A 87 7.85 -4.63 -15.31
N PHE A 88 8.35 -4.23 -14.14
CA PHE A 88 8.12 -2.92 -13.55
C PHE A 88 9.25 -1.96 -13.90
N GLY A 89 8.92 -0.70 -14.16
CA GLY A 89 9.87 0.37 -14.45
C GLY A 89 9.67 1.51 -13.47
N VAL A 90 10.76 1.93 -12.83
CA VAL A 90 10.78 2.97 -11.81
C VAL A 90 11.87 3.97 -12.14
N SER A 91 11.54 5.25 -12.10
CA SER A 91 12.50 6.35 -12.20
C SER A 91 12.53 7.11 -10.87
N THR A 92 13.69 7.14 -10.20
CA THR A 92 13.86 7.87 -8.94
C THR A 92 15.28 8.43 -8.78
N THR A 93 15.58 9.06 -7.66
CA THR A 93 16.94 9.48 -7.29
C THR A 93 17.59 8.46 -6.38
N PHE A 94 18.92 8.41 -6.38
CA PHE A 94 19.65 7.55 -5.45
C PHE A 94 19.36 7.92 -3.98
N ASP A 95 19.21 9.22 -3.68
CA ASP A 95 18.88 9.70 -2.33
C ASP A 95 17.56 9.11 -1.81
N ARG A 96 16.49 9.12 -2.63
CA ARG A 96 15.21 8.52 -2.27
C ARG A 96 15.33 7.01 -2.08
N PHE A 97 16.09 6.35 -2.95
CA PHE A 97 16.29 4.91 -2.91
C PHE A 97 17.09 4.46 -1.67
N HIS A 98 18.10 5.23 -1.26
CA HIS A 98 19.01 4.89 -0.16
C HIS A 98 18.55 5.38 1.22
N ASP A 99 17.74 6.45 1.30
CA ASP A 99 17.32 7.02 2.58
C ASP A 99 16.46 6.02 3.40
N SER A 100 16.74 5.96 4.70
CA SER A 100 16.11 5.00 5.62
C SER A 100 14.58 5.13 5.77
N ARG A 101 13.99 6.26 5.38
CA ARG A 101 12.54 6.54 5.46
C ARG A 101 11.87 6.34 4.11
N THR A 102 12.56 6.66 3.01
CA THR A 102 11.96 6.58 1.67
C THR A 102 12.32 5.32 0.90
N SER A 103 13.41 4.62 1.25
CA SER A 103 13.86 3.41 0.55
C SER A 103 12.74 2.39 0.37
N PRO A 104 12.44 1.93 -0.86
CA PRO A 104 11.29 1.08 -1.14
C PRO A 104 11.59 -0.42 -1.04
N VAL A 105 12.85 -0.79 -0.77
CA VAL A 105 13.32 -2.18 -0.84
C VAL A 105 12.53 -3.11 0.09
N SER A 106 12.16 -2.64 1.28
CA SER A 106 11.42 -3.45 2.25
C SER A 106 10.01 -3.77 1.76
N GLU A 107 9.34 -2.80 1.14
CA GLU A 107 8.01 -2.91 0.57
C GLU A 107 8.05 -3.75 -0.71
N TRP A 108 8.95 -3.42 -1.64
CA TRP A 108 9.15 -4.17 -2.88
C TRP A 108 9.47 -5.64 -2.66
N SER A 109 10.25 -5.97 -1.62
CA SER A 109 10.54 -7.37 -1.28
C SER A 109 9.27 -8.19 -1.01
N ARG A 110 8.16 -7.57 -0.58
CA ARG A 110 6.92 -8.28 -0.27
C ARG A 110 6.12 -8.70 -1.51
N TRP A 111 6.31 -8.06 -2.66
CA TRP A 111 5.53 -8.31 -3.87
C TRP A 111 6.37 -8.63 -5.13
N LEU A 112 7.70 -8.43 -5.09
CA LEU A 112 8.65 -8.86 -6.12
C LEU A 112 9.40 -10.16 -5.78
N THR A 113 9.14 -10.73 -4.60
CA THR A 113 9.79 -11.95 -4.11
C THR A 113 8.78 -12.90 -3.49
N ASN A 114 9.19 -14.13 -3.25
CA ASN A 114 8.42 -15.14 -2.54
C ASN A 114 8.39 -14.92 -1.00
N GLY A 115 8.85 -13.77 -0.50
CA GLY A 115 8.97 -13.46 0.92
C GLY A 115 10.09 -14.20 1.65
N GLN A 116 10.93 -14.95 0.93
CA GLN A 116 12.01 -15.79 1.47
C GLN A 116 13.36 -15.45 0.80
N GLY A 117 13.48 -14.24 0.24
CA GLY A 117 14.70 -13.75 -0.39
C GLY A 117 14.95 -14.30 -1.79
N VAL A 118 13.91 -14.82 -2.47
CA VAL A 118 13.99 -15.31 -3.84
C VAL A 118 12.92 -14.64 -4.69
N SER A 119 13.29 -14.17 -5.88
CA SER A 119 12.34 -13.51 -6.80
C SER A 119 11.15 -14.41 -7.12
N ASN A 120 9.97 -13.83 -7.24
CA ASN A 120 8.77 -14.51 -7.74
C ASN A 120 8.67 -14.47 -9.28
N GLY A 121 9.73 -14.04 -9.97
CA GLY A 121 9.81 -13.95 -11.43
C GLY A 121 9.56 -12.55 -12.00
N ALA A 122 8.90 -11.64 -11.26
CA ALA A 122 8.75 -10.26 -11.70
C ALA A 122 10.12 -9.63 -11.95
N GLY A 123 10.24 -8.86 -13.03
CA GLY A 123 11.40 -8.02 -13.28
C GLY A 123 11.20 -6.60 -12.79
N LEU A 124 12.30 -5.93 -12.45
CA LEU A 124 12.32 -4.51 -12.12
C LEU A 124 13.41 -3.81 -12.95
N ILE A 125 13.08 -2.68 -13.56
CA ILE A 125 14.04 -1.70 -14.07
C ILE A 125 14.05 -0.53 -13.09
N LEU A 126 15.21 -0.25 -12.50
CA LEU A 126 15.41 0.92 -11.64
C LEU A 126 16.32 1.91 -12.36
N ALA A 127 15.75 3.00 -12.85
CA ALA A 127 16.47 4.12 -13.44
C ALA A 127 16.77 5.17 -12.37
N LEU A 128 18.05 5.43 -12.12
CA LEU A 128 18.51 6.38 -11.10
C LEU A 128 19.02 7.68 -11.72
N LEU A 129 18.42 8.80 -11.30
CA LEU A 129 18.87 10.13 -11.67
C LEU A 129 20.10 10.55 -10.87
N ASN A 130 21.06 11.20 -11.54
CA ASN A 130 22.28 11.77 -10.95
C ASN A 130 23.12 10.75 -10.15
N SER A 131 23.10 9.49 -10.56
CA SER A 131 23.84 8.40 -9.92
C SER A 131 25.23 8.23 -10.50
N SER A 132 26.22 8.04 -9.63
CA SER A 132 27.55 7.54 -9.99
C SER A 132 27.52 6.03 -10.26
N ALA A 133 28.60 5.48 -10.84
CA ALA A 133 28.73 4.03 -11.00
C ALA A 133 28.64 3.27 -9.67
N SER A 134 29.20 3.81 -8.59
CA SER A 134 29.11 3.22 -7.25
C SER A 134 27.69 3.22 -6.70
N ASP A 135 26.88 4.23 -7.04
CA ASP A 135 25.47 4.28 -6.61
C ASP A 135 24.65 3.20 -7.32
N ILE A 136 24.89 2.99 -8.62
CA ILE A 136 24.29 1.90 -9.40
C ILE A 136 24.67 0.54 -8.81
N GLU A 137 25.95 0.30 -8.54
CA GLU A 137 26.43 -0.95 -7.93
C GLU A 137 25.84 -1.19 -6.54
N PHE A 138 25.75 -0.13 -5.72
CA PHE A 138 25.14 -0.20 -4.39
C PHE A 138 23.68 -0.61 -4.49
N ALA A 139 22.90 0.05 -5.36
CA ALA A 139 21.48 -0.22 -5.52
C ALA A 139 21.21 -1.61 -6.08
N ALA A 140 21.99 -2.03 -7.09
CA ALA A 140 21.92 -3.39 -7.65
C ALA A 140 22.22 -4.44 -6.57
N LYS A 141 23.26 -4.23 -5.75
CA LYS A 141 23.59 -5.12 -4.65
C LYS A 141 22.47 -5.17 -3.61
N GLN A 142 21.92 -4.02 -3.22
CA GLN A 142 20.87 -3.96 -2.20
C GLN A 142 19.59 -4.70 -2.65
N LEU A 143 19.19 -4.55 -3.92
CA LEU A 143 18.06 -5.27 -4.50
C LEU A 143 18.33 -6.79 -4.61
N ALA A 144 19.53 -7.17 -5.04
CA ALA A 144 19.93 -8.57 -5.13
C ALA A 144 19.97 -9.24 -3.75
N ASP A 145 20.50 -8.57 -2.72
CA ASP A 145 20.52 -9.05 -1.33
C ASP A 145 19.09 -9.21 -0.76
N ALA A 146 18.11 -8.47 -1.29
CA ALA A 146 16.68 -8.61 -0.97
C ALA A 146 15.97 -9.69 -1.80
N GLY A 147 16.65 -10.31 -2.77
CA GLY A 147 16.08 -11.32 -3.67
C GLY A 147 15.29 -10.75 -4.85
N ILE A 148 15.37 -9.44 -5.11
CA ILE A 148 14.65 -8.77 -6.18
C ILE A 148 15.43 -8.90 -7.50
N ASN A 149 14.76 -9.38 -8.55
CA ASN A 149 15.34 -9.49 -9.88
C ASN A 149 15.27 -8.12 -10.60
N ALA A 150 16.35 -7.34 -10.50
CA ALA A 150 16.40 -5.98 -10.99
C ALA A 150 17.55 -5.71 -11.98
N THR A 151 17.27 -4.86 -12.97
CA THR A 151 18.25 -4.19 -13.82
C THR A 151 18.33 -2.73 -13.36
N VAL A 152 19.49 -2.31 -12.85
CA VAL A 152 19.70 -0.93 -12.37
C VAL A 152 20.53 -0.16 -13.39
N LEU A 153 20.03 1.01 -13.81
CA LEU A 153 20.61 1.82 -14.86
C LEU A 153 20.62 3.30 -14.45
N PRO A 154 21.59 4.11 -14.92
CA PRO A 154 21.47 5.57 -14.81
C PRO A 154 20.35 6.06 -15.73
N SER A 155 19.58 7.05 -15.27
CA SER A 155 18.63 7.78 -16.13
C SER A 155 19.39 8.67 -17.14
N ASP A 156 18.76 8.98 -18.28
CA ASP A 156 19.28 10.00 -19.20
C ASP A 156 19.31 11.38 -18.51
N PRO A 157 20.49 12.00 -18.33
CA PRO A 157 20.62 13.28 -17.64
C PRO A 157 20.09 14.47 -18.46
N THR A 158 19.81 14.29 -19.75
CA THR A 158 19.25 15.33 -20.63
C THR A 158 17.73 15.44 -20.52
N LEU A 159 17.08 14.43 -19.94
CA LEU A 159 15.63 14.40 -19.73
C LEU A 159 15.29 14.96 -18.35
N ASP A 160 14.25 15.79 -18.31
CA ASP A 160 13.57 16.23 -17.08
C ASP A 160 12.67 15.11 -16.51
N MET A 161 11.94 15.39 -15.43
CA MET A 161 11.12 14.36 -14.76
C MET A 161 10.10 13.70 -15.71
N PRO A 162 9.29 14.45 -16.49
CA PRO A 162 8.36 13.84 -17.43
C PRO A 162 9.05 12.96 -18.47
N GLY A 163 10.18 13.44 -19.01
CA GLY A 163 10.92 12.69 -20.02
C GLY A 163 11.46 11.37 -19.49
N ARG A 164 12.05 11.38 -18.29
CA ARG A 164 12.58 10.15 -17.66
C ARG A 164 11.49 9.12 -17.37
N TYR A 165 10.29 9.55 -17.03
CA TYR A 165 9.15 8.65 -16.86
C TYR A 165 8.77 7.97 -18.18
N VAL A 166 8.66 8.73 -19.27
CA VAL A 166 8.36 8.19 -20.60
C VAL A 166 9.51 7.34 -21.15
N ASP A 167 10.76 7.66 -20.83
CA ASP A 167 11.94 6.90 -21.26
C ASP A 167 11.98 5.47 -20.70
N LEU A 168 11.30 5.20 -19.58
CA LEU A 168 11.11 3.83 -19.09
C LEU A 168 10.45 2.92 -20.16
N VAL A 169 9.64 3.48 -21.07
CA VAL A 169 9.07 2.73 -22.20
C VAL A 169 10.15 2.27 -23.17
N ASN A 170 11.16 3.10 -23.45
CA ASN A 170 12.34 2.69 -24.23
C ASN A 170 13.13 1.61 -23.49
N MET A 171 13.28 1.74 -22.17
CA MET A 171 13.98 0.73 -21.36
C MET A 171 13.26 -0.61 -21.39
N PHE A 172 11.93 -0.63 -21.33
CA PHE A 172 11.12 -1.85 -21.51
C PHE A 172 11.34 -2.49 -22.87
N TYR A 173 11.27 -1.71 -23.94
CA TYR A 173 11.45 -2.21 -25.30
C TYR A 173 12.85 -2.79 -25.54
N ASN A 174 13.86 -2.26 -24.86
CA ASN A 174 15.24 -2.73 -25.01
C ASN A 174 15.64 -3.80 -23.97
N HIS A 175 14.78 -4.09 -22.98
CA HIS A 175 15.10 -5.04 -21.93
C HIS A 175 15.25 -6.47 -22.49
N PRO A 176 16.29 -7.24 -22.11
CA PRO A 176 16.57 -8.56 -22.69
C PRO A 176 15.47 -9.60 -22.44
N THR A 177 14.66 -9.41 -21.39
CA THR A 177 13.57 -10.33 -21.07
C THR A 177 12.21 -9.91 -21.62
N ARG A 178 12.10 -8.82 -22.39
CA ARG A 178 10.81 -8.26 -22.85
C ARG A 178 9.91 -9.30 -23.54
N ASP A 179 10.51 -10.21 -24.32
CA ASP A 179 9.78 -11.20 -25.12
C ASP A 179 9.13 -12.30 -24.24
N GLN A 180 9.48 -12.33 -22.95
CA GLN A 180 8.91 -13.21 -21.93
C GLN A 180 7.85 -12.49 -21.06
N ARG A 181 7.66 -11.18 -21.25
CA ARG A 181 6.76 -10.36 -20.44
C ARG A 181 5.41 -10.18 -21.14
N SER A 182 4.35 -10.26 -20.35
CA SER A 182 2.97 -9.99 -20.76
C SER A 182 2.60 -8.51 -20.54
N TRP A 183 3.12 -7.92 -19.48
CA TRP A 183 2.77 -6.57 -19.02
C TRP A 183 4.00 -5.78 -18.59
N PHE A 184 4.02 -4.51 -18.98
CA PHE A 184 5.05 -3.54 -18.66
C PHE A 184 4.42 -2.44 -17.81
N ALA A 185 4.86 -2.32 -16.55
CA ALA A 185 4.21 -1.48 -15.56
C ALA A 185 5.09 -0.30 -15.18
N LEU A 186 4.64 0.92 -15.45
CA LEU A 186 5.26 2.14 -14.95
C LEU A 186 4.70 2.44 -13.56
N ILE A 187 5.57 2.61 -12.57
CA ILE A 187 5.20 2.87 -11.18
C ILE A 187 6.17 3.86 -10.54
N ASP A 188 5.75 4.47 -9.43
CA ASP A 188 6.61 5.31 -8.59
C ASP A 188 7.31 4.47 -7.51
N ASP A 189 8.35 5.03 -6.87
CA ASP A 189 9.12 4.29 -5.87
C ASP A 189 8.32 3.98 -4.59
N ASP A 190 7.26 4.73 -4.31
CA ASP A 190 6.30 4.50 -3.24
C ASP A 190 4.98 3.89 -3.75
N THR A 191 5.05 3.06 -4.80
CA THR A 191 3.94 2.18 -5.24
C THR A 191 4.08 0.77 -4.64
N PHE A 192 2.97 0.23 -4.15
CA PHE A 192 2.92 -1.10 -3.54
C PHE A 192 1.73 -1.93 -4.03
N PHE A 193 1.94 -3.22 -4.29
CA PHE A 193 0.89 -4.15 -4.73
C PHE A 193 0.57 -5.18 -3.62
N PRO A 194 -0.52 -5.01 -2.84
CA PRO A 194 -0.82 -5.91 -1.72
C PRO A 194 -1.36 -7.28 -2.13
N TYR A 195 -1.80 -7.44 -3.38
CA TYR A 195 -2.42 -8.67 -3.87
C TYR A 195 -1.86 -9.02 -5.26
N ILE A 196 -0.61 -9.52 -5.34
CA ILE A 196 0.03 -9.75 -6.65
C ILE A 196 -0.74 -10.81 -7.46
N HIS A 197 -1.34 -11.81 -6.79
CA HIS A 197 -2.14 -12.82 -7.46
C HIS A 197 -3.42 -12.23 -8.05
N GLN A 198 -4.10 -11.37 -7.29
CA GLN A 198 -5.32 -10.71 -7.76
C GLN A 198 -5.01 -9.71 -8.90
N LEU A 199 -3.86 -9.02 -8.84
CA LEU A 199 -3.40 -8.18 -9.95
C LEU A 199 -3.22 -9.01 -11.22
N GLN A 200 -2.51 -10.14 -11.14
CA GLN A 200 -2.29 -11.02 -12.28
C GLN A 200 -3.60 -11.61 -12.81
N ASN A 201 -4.49 -12.05 -11.92
CA ASN A 201 -5.81 -12.56 -12.29
C ASN A 201 -6.69 -11.47 -12.92
N THR A 202 -6.52 -10.22 -12.52
CA THR A 202 -7.22 -9.09 -13.15
C THR A 202 -6.68 -8.86 -14.55
N LEU A 203 -5.35 -8.81 -14.69
CA LEU A 203 -4.66 -8.57 -15.96
C LEU A 203 -4.80 -9.71 -16.98
N SER A 204 -5.06 -10.95 -16.53
CA SER A 204 -5.26 -12.10 -17.42
C SER A 204 -6.55 -12.04 -18.25
N ASN A 205 -7.49 -11.15 -17.87
CA ASN A 205 -8.73 -10.93 -18.63
C ASN A 205 -8.53 -10.10 -19.91
N TYR A 206 -7.33 -9.53 -20.11
CA TYR A 206 -7.01 -8.68 -21.25
C TYR A 206 -6.06 -9.42 -22.22
N ASP A 207 -6.36 -9.38 -23.52
CA ASP A 207 -5.54 -10.01 -24.55
C ASP A 207 -4.25 -9.20 -24.79
N THR A 208 -3.12 -9.71 -24.30
CA THR A 208 -1.81 -9.04 -24.41
C THR A 208 -1.30 -8.86 -25.83
N LYS A 209 -1.94 -9.48 -26.83
CA LYS A 209 -1.60 -9.36 -28.26
C LYS A 209 -2.16 -8.09 -28.91
N ILE A 210 -3.10 -7.40 -28.26
CA ILE A 210 -3.64 -6.12 -28.74
C ILE A 210 -3.18 -4.97 -27.85
N PRO A 211 -3.16 -3.72 -28.36
CA PRO A 211 -2.69 -2.58 -27.61
C PRO A 211 -3.60 -2.24 -26.42
N TYR A 212 -3.05 -2.31 -25.21
CA TYR A 212 -3.66 -1.84 -23.97
C TYR A 212 -2.83 -0.75 -23.29
N TYR A 213 -3.54 0.23 -22.75
CA TYR A 213 -3.09 1.23 -21.78
C TYR A 213 -4.06 1.15 -20.60
N ILE A 214 -3.66 0.46 -19.52
CA ILE A 214 -4.50 0.21 -18.35
C ILE A 214 -3.97 1.03 -17.17
N GLY A 215 -4.85 1.66 -16.41
CA GLY A 215 -4.49 2.41 -15.22
C GLY A 215 -5.71 3.03 -14.55
N THR A 216 -5.49 3.96 -13.62
CA THR A 216 -6.56 4.58 -12.83
C THR A 216 -6.45 6.10 -12.83
N PHE A 217 -7.58 6.76 -12.58
CA PHE A 217 -7.58 8.19 -12.29
C PHE A 217 -7.11 8.45 -10.86
N THR A 218 -6.73 9.69 -10.57
CA THR A 218 -6.68 10.19 -9.20
C THR A 218 -8.05 10.07 -8.53
N GLU A 219 -8.09 9.83 -7.22
CA GLU A 219 -9.34 9.89 -6.44
C GLU A 219 -9.90 11.33 -6.31
N ARG A 220 -9.15 12.33 -6.79
CA ARG A 220 -9.52 13.75 -6.77
C ARG A 220 -10.18 14.23 -8.06
N MET A 221 -11.51 14.38 -8.02
CA MET A 221 -12.28 14.91 -9.15
C MET A 221 -11.78 16.30 -9.63
N ASP A 222 -11.40 17.16 -8.70
CA ASP A 222 -10.95 18.52 -9.00
C ASP A 222 -9.62 18.54 -9.75
N TRP A 223 -8.71 17.61 -9.47
CA TRP A 223 -7.46 17.43 -10.22
C TRP A 223 -7.72 16.94 -11.64
N MET A 224 -8.67 16.02 -11.82
CA MET A 224 -9.07 15.56 -13.15
C MET A 224 -9.68 16.70 -13.97
N LEU A 225 -10.51 17.55 -13.35
CA LEU A 225 -11.10 18.74 -13.99
C LEU A 225 -10.05 19.79 -14.34
N TYR A 226 -9.13 20.10 -13.41
CA TYR A 226 -8.05 21.06 -13.62
C TYR A 226 -7.14 20.67 -14.79
N ASN A 227 -6.81 19.37 -14.90
CA ASN A 227 -5.96 18.88 -15.98
C ASN A 227 -6.67 18.78 -17.35
N HIS A 228 -8.00 18.92 -17.37
CA HIS A 228 -8.83 18.74 -18.56
C HIS A 228 -8.59 17.41 -19.28
N ALA A 229 -8.25 16.35 -18.54
CA ALA A 229 -7.99 15.04 -19.13
C ALA A 229 -8.12 13.89 -18.12
N PRO A 230 -8.85 12.82 -18.47
CA PRO A 230 -8.91 11.60 -17.70
C PRO A 230 -7.76 10.66 -18.12
N PHE A 231 -6.54 10.94 -17.64
CA PHE A 231 -5.37 10.08 -17.89
C PHE A 231 -5.08 9.15 -16.71
N ALA A 232 -4.35 8.07 -16.95
CA ALA A 232 -3.90 7.21 -15.86
C ALA A 232 -2.73 7.87 -15.12
N TYR A 233 -2.89 8.06 -13.82
CA TYR A 233 -1.86 8.66 -12.98
C TYR A 233 -0.80 7.62 -12.62
N GLY A 234 0.48 8.00 -12.69
CA GLY A 234 1.62 7.08 -12.68
C GLY A 234 1.78 6.22 -11.42
N GLY A 235 1.76 6.84 -10.24
CA GLY A 235 1.87 6.15 -8.94
C GLY A 235 0.83 5.05 -8.64
N GLY A 236 -0.38 5.10 -9.20
CA GLY A 236 -1.38 4.04 -9.10
C GLY A 236 -0.99 2.82 -9.93
N GLY A 237 -0.07 2.99 -10.87
CA GLY A 237 0.42 1.98 -11.79
C GLY A 237 -0.21 2.11 -13.17
N VAL A 238 0.64 2.18 -14.19
CA VAL A 238 0.23 2.16 -15.61
C VAL A 238 0.74 0.88 -16.25
N PHE A 239 -0.16 0.04 -16.75
CA PHE A 239 0.17 -1.23 -17.39
C PHE A 239 0.00 -1.13 -18.90
N LEU A 240 1.09 -1.39 -19.63
CA LEU A 240 1.14 -1.40 -21.07
C LEU A 240 1.32 -2.83 -21.58
N SER A 241 0.55 -3.19 -22.60
CA SER A 241 0.84 -4.39 -23.40
C SER A 241 2.08 -4.17 -24.29
N PHE A 242 2.71 -5.24 -24.76
CA PHE A 242 3.86 -5.11 -25.66
C PHE A 242 3.56 -4.32 -26.96
N PRO A 243 2.41 -4.53 -27.66
CA PRO A 243 2.05 -3.71 -28.81
C PRO A 243 2.01 -2.20 -28.51
N THR A 244 1.55 -1.79 -27.33
CA THR A 244 1.55 -0.39 -26.89
C THR A 244 2.98 0.12 -26.70
N VAL A 245 3.83 -0.63 -26.00
CA VAL A 245 5.25 -0.29 -25.83
C VAL A 245 5.92 -0.10 -27.18
N LYS A 246 5.73 -1.04 -28.11
CA LYS A 246 6.30 -0.97 -29.47
C LYS A 246 5.82 0.26 -30.24
N LYS A 247 4.53 0.61 -30.15
CA LYS A 247 3.97 1.78 -30.82
C LYS A 247 4.57 3.08 -30.28
N LEU A 248 4.76 3.17 -28.96
CA LEU A 248 5.29 4.36 -28.30
C LEU A 248 6.77 4.60 -28.61
N VAL A 249 7.62 3.58 -28.65
CA VAL A 249 9.04 3.74 -29.04
C VAL A 249 9.22 4.12 -30.52
N GLN A 250 8.19 3.92 -31.34
CA GLN A 250 8.15 4.35 -32.74
C GLN A 250 7.52 5.75 -32.90
N SER A 251 7.07 6.36 -31.81
CA SER A 251 6.44 7.68 -31.79
C SER A 251 7.40 8.71 -31.18
N ASP A 252 7.31 9.95 -31.62
CA ASP A 252 8.18 11.03 -31.14
C ASP A 252 7.71 11.61 -29.79
N CYS A 253 7.51 10.75 -28.78
CA CYS A 253 6.95 11.13 -27.47
C CYS A 253 7.83 12.15 -26.71
N LEU A 254 9.14 12.11 -26.94
CA LEU A 254 10.12 12.96 -26.25
C LEU A 254 10.57 14.15 -27.09
N ALA A 255 9.93 14.41 -28.24
CA ALA A 255 10.28 15.54 -29.07
C ALA A 255 10.04 16.88 -28.36
N LYS A 256 11.00 17.80 -28.51
CA LYS A 256 11.00 19.11 -27.87
C LYS A 256 11.01 20.24 -28.91
N ASN A 257 10.36 21.35 -28.56
CA ASN A 257 10.47 22.64 -29.24
C ASN A 257 11.89 23.21 -29.09
N SER A 258 12.19 24.26 -29.86
CA SER A 258 13.46 24.99 -29.75
C SER A 258 13.69 25.65 -28.39
N ASP A 259 12.63 25.90 -27.61
CA ASP A 259 12.70 26.44 -26.25
C ASP A 259 12.91 25.37 -25.16
N GLY A 260 13.01 24.10 -25.55
CA GLY A 260 13.23 22.96 -24.64
C GLY A 260 11.95 22.37 -24.02
N THR A 261 10.77 22.88 -24.36
CA THR A 261 9.48 22.31 -23.93
C THR A 261 9.07 21.12 -24.79
N TYR A 262 8.36 20.13 -24.24
CA TYR A 262 7.84 19.02 -25.05
C TYR A 262 6.79 19.51 -26.06
N LEU A 263 6.84 18.98 -27.29
CA LEU A 263 5.79 19.22 -28.32
C LEU A 263 4.40 18.79 -27.83
N LEU A 264 4.38 17.76 -26.97
CA LEU A 264 3.17 17.21 -26.37
C LEU A 264 2.69 17.97 -25.13
N HIS A 265 3.33 19.09 -24.76
CA HIS A 265 2.92 20.01 -23.68
C HIS A 265 2.48 19.31 -22.37
N ALA A 266 3.46 18.84 -21.59
CA ALA A 266 3.21 18.24 -20.29
C ALA A 266 4.37 18.52 -19.31
N ASP A 267 4.03 18.74 -18.05
CA ASP A 267 4.94 18.93 -16.92
C ASP A 267 4.95 17.74 -15.95
N GLN A 268 4.10 16.74 -16.20
CA GLN A 268 4.03 15.45 -15.50
C GLN A 268 4.30 14.29 -16.46
N GLY A 269 4.95 13.22 -15.97
CA GLY A 269 5.37 12.10 -16.81
C GLY A 269 4.24 11.25 -17.36
N ASP A 270 3.25 10.95 -16.53
CA ASP A 270 2.01 10.28 -16.90
C ASP A 270 1.15 11.12 -17.86
N ARG A 271 1.11 12.44 -17.67
CA ARG A 271 0.48 13.37 -18.61
C ARG A 271 1.18 13.37 -19.97
N LEU A 272 2.52 13.39 -19.99
CA LEU A 272 3.30 13.32 -21.22
C LEU A 272 3.07 12.00 -21.96
N LEU A 273 3.07 10.88 -21.22
CA LEU A 273 2.76 9.55 -21.74
C LEU A 273 1.35 9.51 -22.37
N TYR A 274 0.35 9.99 -21.64
CA TYR A 274 -1.03 10.08 -22.14
C TYR A 274 -1.13 10.90 -23.42
N ASN A 275 -0.52 12.09 -23.45
CA ASN A 275 -0.55 12.94 -24.64
C ASN A 275 0.12 12.23 -25.83
N CYS A 276 1.20 11.47 -25.60
CA CYS A 276 1.84 10.71 -26.67
C CYS A 276 0.92 9.60 -27.21
N ILE A 277 0.33 8.80 -26.32
CA ILE A 277 -0.61 7.74 -26.69
C ILE A 277 -1.77 8.33 -27.50
N HIS A 278 -2.39 9.39 -26.98
CA HIS A 278 -3.58 10.00 -27.56
C HIS A 278 -3.32 10.65 -28.93
N GLN A 279 -2.17 11.29 -29.12
CA GLN A 279 -1.85 11.95 -30.39
C GLN A 279 -1.35 10.97 -31.48
N ASN A 280 -0.77 9.83 -31.09
CA ASN A 280 -0.12 8.92 -32.04
C ASN A 280 -0.88 7.60 -32.26
N SER A 281 -2.01 7.40 -31.60
CA SER A 281 -2.78 6.15 -31.69
C SER A 281 -4.25 6.30 -31.28
N GLU A 282 -5.06 5.30 -31.64
CA GLU A 282 -6.45 5.15 -31.20
C GLU A 282 -6.58 4.44 -29.82
N ILE A 283 -5.46 4.26 -29.11
CA ILE A 283 -5.46 3.55 -27.82
C ILE A 283 -6.07 4.47 -26.77
N THR A 284 -7.15 4.01 -26.14
CA THR A 284 -7.80 4.73 -25.04
C THR A 284 -7.46 4.08 -23.71
N LEU A 285 -7.55 4.86 -22.63
CA LEU A 285 -7.38 4.34 -21.28
C LEU A 285 -8.43 3.27 -20.98
N THR A 286 -7.96 2.09 -20.58
CA THR A 286 -8.74 1.06 -19.92
C THR A 286 -8.70 1.33 -18.42
N HIS A 287 -9.77 1.90 -17.88
CA HIS A 287 -9.83 2.28 -16.47
C HIS A 287 -9.93 1.05 -15.55
N LEU A 288 -9.00 0.94 -14.60
CA LEU A 288 -8.94 -0.10 -13.58
C LEU A 288 -9.08 0.51 -12.17
N PRO A 289 -10.31 0.62 -11.63
CA PRO A 289 -10.62 1.38 -10.41
C PRO A 289 -10.11 0.75 -9.10
N LEU A 290 -9.46 -0.42 -9.17
CA LEU A 290 -8.84 -1.05 -8.01
C LEU A 290 -7.38 -0.62 -7.83
N LEU A 291 -6.79 0.07 -8.81
CA LEU A 291 -5.52 0.76 -8.62
C LEU A 291 -5.82 2.10 -7.93
N HIS A 292 -4.92 2.53 -7.04
CA HIS A 292 -5.13 3.75 -6.24
C HIS A 292 -3.91 4.65 -6.20
N GLN A 293 -4.12 5.94 -6.47
CA GLN A 293 -3.14 7.00 -6.25
C GLN A 293 -3.03 7.36 -4.77
N LEU A 294 -4.17 7.31 -4.07
CA LEU A 294 -4.30 7.74 -2.69
C LEU A 294 -3.91 9.22 -2.50
N ASP A 295 -4.40 10.06 -3.40
CA ASP A 295 -4.19 11.52 -3.42
C ASP A 295 -5.01 12.26 -2.34
N GLN A 296 -5.00 11.73 -1.12
CA GLN A 296 -5.61 12.34 0.06
C GLN A 296 -4.56 12.73 1.09
N PHE A 297 -4.78 13.84 1.79
CA PHE A 297 -3.89 14.30 2.86
C PHE A 297 -4.41 13.93 4.24
N GLY A 298 -3.53 13.95 5.24
CA GLY A 298 -3.91 13.79 6.63
C GLY A 298 -4.01 12.33 7.07
N ASP A 299 -5.11 11.97 7.72
CA ASP A 299 -5.31 10.65 8.32
C ASP A 299 -5.96 9.68 7.31
N PRO A 300 -5.23 8.66 6.82
CA PRO A 300 -5.74 7.76 5.79
C PRO A 300 -6.62 6.62 6.36
N SER A 301 -6.98 6.66 7.64
CA SER A 301 -7.73 5.59 8.32
C SER A 301 -9.03 5.22 7.61
N GLY A 302 -9.76 6.20 7.09
CA GLY A 302 -10.99 5.97 6.33
C GLY A 302 -10.82 4.97 5.19
N PHE A 303 -9.73 5.10 4.42
CA PHE A 303 -9.43 4.20 3.32
C PHE A 303 -9.00 2.81 3.81
N TYR A 304 -8.02 2.73 4.71
CA TYR A 304 -7.47 1.45 5.16
C TYR A 304 -8.43 0.64 6.06
N GLU A 305 -9.43 1.30 6.68
CA GLU A 305 -10.48 0.66 7.48
C GLU A 305 -11.78 0.39 6.70
N SER A 306 -11.81 0.71 5.40
CA SER A 306 -12.99 0.51 4.54
C SER A 306 -13.25 -0.95 4.17
N GLY A 307 -12.24 -1.82 4.30
CA GLY A 307 -12.32 -3.22 3.89
C GLY A 307 -12.13 -3.45 2.38
N LYS A 308 -11.85 -2.39 1.61
CA LYS A 308 -11.52 -2.47 0.17
C LYS A 308 -10.29 -3.35 -0.09
N GLN A 309 -10.22 -3.91 -1.30
CA GLN A 309 -9.09 -4.71 -1.80
C GLN A 309 -8.35 -3.96 -2.92
N PRO A 310 -7.52 -2.97 -2.57
CA PRO A 310 -6.81 -2.18 -3.57
C PRO A 310 -5.69 -3.02 -4.21
N LEU A 311 -5.66 -3.08 -5.55
CA LEU A 311 -4.59 -3.71 -6.32
C LEU A 311 -3.26 -2.97 -6.17
N SER A 312 -3.30 -1.64 -6.04
CA SER A 312 -2.13 -0.83 -5.73
C SER A 312 -2.41 0.17 -4.61
N LEU A 313 -1.36 0.57 -3.91
CA LEU A 313 -1.32 1.66 -2.95
C LEU A 313 -0.21 2.60 -3.37
N HIS A 314 -0.44 3.90 -3.22
CA HIS A 314 0.56 4.92 -3.52
C HIS A 314 0.57 6.04 -2.46
N HIS A 315 1.52 6.97 -2.60
CA HIS A 315 1.77 8.16 -1.76
C HIS A 315 1.95 7.92 -0.24
N TYR A 316 2.10 6.66 0.20
CA TYR A 316 2.20 6.28 1.62
C TYR A 316 3.49 6.72 2.32
N LYS A 317 4.41 7.36 1.59
CA LYS A 317 5.65 7.95 2.11
C LYS A 317 5.66 9.48 2.04
N SER A 318 4.66 10.10 1.45
CA SER A 318 4.65 11.53 1.14
C SER A 318 3.37 12.24 1.62
N TRP A 319 2.21 11.95 1.00
CA TRP A 319 0.97 12.68 1.29
C TRP A 319 0.29 12.20 2.57
N HIS A 320 0.38 10.89 2.82
CA HIS A 320 0.05 10.27 4.09
C HIS A 320 1.17 9.35 4.53
N GLN A 321 1.10 8.91 5.79
CA GLN A 321 2.07 8.00 6.36
C GLN A 321 1.41 6.63 6.57
N PHE A 322 1.93 5.63 5.86
CA PHE A 322 1.52 4.24 6.01
C PHE A 322 2.72 3.33 5.75
N SER A 323 2.78 2.18 6.42
CA SER A 323 3.86 1.20 6.27
C SER A 323 3.32 -0.10 5.68
N PRO A 324 3.42 -0.30 4.35
CA PRO A 324 2.91 -1.51 3.70
C PRO A 324 3.64 -2.78 4.15
N HIS A 325 4.94 -2.71 4.41
CA HIS A 325 5.74 -3.89 4.79
C HIS A 325 5.16 -4.66 6.00
N PRO A 326 5.06 -4.06 7.21
CA PRO A 326 4.49 -4.75 8.36
C PRO A 326 3.01 -5.08 8.16
N THR A 327 2.25 -4.23 7.47
CA THR A 327 0.83 -4.48 7.16
C THR A 327 0.65 -5.77 6.37
N HIS A 328 1.44 -5.96 5.32
CA HIS A 328 1.36 -7.10 4.41
C HIS A 328 1.93 -8.39 5.01
N THR A 329 2.67 -8.34 6.12
CA THR A 329 3.21 -9.55 6.79
C THR A 329 2.11 -10.56 7.13
N ILE A 330 0.86 -10.11 7.36
CA ILE A 330 -0.25 -11.02 7.64
C ILE A 330 -0.57 -12.00 6.50
N ALA A 331 -0.21 -11.66 5.26
CA ALA A 331 -0.36 -12.57 4.13
C ALA A 331 0.46 -13.86 4.30
N ASP A 332 1.55 -13.83 5.09
CA ASP A 332 2.33 -15.03 5.42
C ASP A 332 1.57 -16.00 6.34
N ALA A 333 0.52 -15.53 7.03
CA ALA A 333 -0.35 -16.36 7.86
C ALA A 333 -1.50 -16.96 7.03
N CYS A 334 -2.35 -16.12 6.44
CA CYS A 334 -3.61 -16.59 5.85
C CYS A 334 -3.85 -16.15 4.40
N GLY A 335 -2.79 -15.75 3.69
CA GLY A 335 -2.84 -15.38 2.27
C GLY A 335 -3.17 -13.91 2.05
N GLU A 336 -3.01 -13.45 0.81
CA GLU A 336 -3.17 -12.04 0.43
C GLU A 336 -4.53 -11.47 0.83
N ASP A 337 -5.62 -12.22 0.68
CA ASP A 337 -6.97 -11.75 1.04
C ASP A 337 -7.12 -11.41 2.53
N CYS A 338 -6.24 -11.87 3.42
CA CYS A 338 -6.26 -11.44 4.82
C CYS A 338 -5.82 -10.00 5.03
N VAL A 339 -5.06 -9.42 4.11
CA VAL A 339 -4.60 -8.03 4.19
C VAL A 339 -5.83 -7.12 4.10
N PHE A 340 -5.99 -6.20 5.06
CA PHE A 340 -7.16 -5.33 5.20
C PHE A 340 -8.52 -6.04 5.35
N GLN A 341 -8.56 -7.37 5.54
CA GLN A 341 -9.82 -8.04 5.87
C GLN A 341 -10.34 -7.53 7.21
N ARG A 342 -11.63 -7.24 7.29
CA ARG A 342 -12.24 -6.73 8.51
C ARG A 342 -12.91 -7.82 9.31
N PHE A 343 -12.71 -7.81 10.62
CA PHE A 343 -13.39 -8.69 11.57
C PHE A 343 -14.10 -7.84 12.62
N GLN A 344 -15.43 -7.97 12.71
CA GLN A 344 -16.23 -7.33 13.75
C GLN A 344 -16.54 -8.34 14.84
N PHE A 345 -16.13 -8.04 16.07
CA PHE A 345 -16.32 -8.91 17.23
C PHE A 345 -17.52 -8.47 18.06
N ALA A 346 -17.99 -9.35 18.95
CA ALA A 346 -19.17 -9.11 19.79
C ALA A 346 -18.98 -8.03 20.87
N ASP A 347 -17.74 -7.63 21.14
CA ASP A 347 -17.37 -6.56 22.07
C ASP A 347 -17.07 -5.23 21.35
N GLU A 348 -17.72 -4.99 20.21
CA GLU A 348 -17.65 -3.74 19.44
C GLU A 348 -16.24 -3.35 18.96
N TYR A 349 -15.35 -4.35 18.83
CA TYR A 349 -14.08 -4.19 18.14
C TYR A 349 -14.23 -4.49 16.65
N ILE A 350 -13.59 -3.68 15.80
CA ILE A 350 -13.34 -3.98 14.39
C ILE A 350 -11.83 -4.03 14.18
N LEU A 351 -11.33 -5.19 13.77
CA LEU A 351 -9.95 -5.35 13.31
C LEU A 351 -9.90 -5.13 11.80
N SER A 352 -9.21 -4.08 11.35
CA SER A 352 -8.79 -3.89 9.95
C SER A 352 -7.40 -4.50 9.81
N ASN A 353 -7.35 -5.76 9.38
CA ASN A 353 -6.20 -6.62 9.61
C ASN A 353 -4.91 -6.08 8.96
N GLY A 354 -3.88 -5.89 9.79
CA GLY A 354 -2.61 -5.29 9.39
C GLY A 354 -2.59 -3.75 9.42
N TYR A 355 -3.70 -3.08 9.73
CA TYR A 355 -3.74 -1.61 9.81
C TYR A 355 -4.10 -1.11 11.20
N SER A 356 -5.29 -1.47 11.70
CA SER A 356 -5.80 -0.95 12.97
C SER A 356 -6.75 -1.92 13.66
N LEU A 357 -6.88 -1.72 14.97
CA LEU A 357 -7.92 -2.28 15.79
C LEU A 357 -8.74 -1.12 16.36
N ALA A 358 -9.98 -0.94 15.90
CA ALA A 358 -10.89 0.09 16.36
C ALA A 358 -11.88 -0.49 17.37
N HIS A 359 -12.15 0.23 18.46
CA HIS A 359 -13.17 -0.09 19.46
C HIS A 359 -14.21 1.02 19.50
N TYR A 360 -15.49 0.63 19.49
CA TYR A 360 -16.63 1.53 19.51
C TYR A 360 -17.38 1.40 20.85
N PRO A 361 -16.92 2.08 21.92
CA PRO A 361 -17.44 1.88 23.28
C PRO A 361 -18.93 2.21 23.45
N ASN A 362 -19.49 3.00 22.53
CA ASN A 362 -20.91 3.40 22.53
C ASN A 362 -21.74 2.61 21.50
N GLY A 363 -21.17 1.53 20.94
CA GLY A 363 -21.77 0.72 19.90
C GLY A 363 -21.57 1.26 18.48
N ILE A 364 -21.85 0.40 17.50
CA ILE A 364 -21.80 0.70 16.07
C ILE A 364 -23.24 0.93 15.55
N ASP A 365 -23.62 2.19 15.37
CA ASP A 365 -24.94 2.64 14.88
C ASP A 365 -24.87 3.33 13.50
N PHE A 366 -23.76 3.15 12.79
CA PHE A 366 -23.49 3.74 11.47
C PHE A 366 -23.19 2.65 10.43
N ASN A 367 -23.24 3.01 9.15
CA ASN A 367 -22.89 2.09 8.07
C ASN A 367 -21.36 1.87 8.03
N VAL A 368 -20.91 0.67 8.40
CA VAL A 368 -19.49 0.29 8.38
C VAL A 368 -18.92 0.13 6.98
N ASP A 369 -19.75 0.01 5.94
CA ASP A 369 -19.29 -0.07 4.55
C ASP A 369 -18.95 1.31 3.95
N HIS A 370 -19.38 2.41 4.60
CA HIS A 370 -18.98 3.76 4.18
C HIS A 370 -17.56 4.07 4.67
N VAL A 371 -16.77 4.65 3.76
CA VAL A 371 -15.46 5.24 4.09
C VAL A 371 -15.66 6.34 5.12
N GLU A 372 -14.88 6.30 6.20
CA GLU A 372 -14.89 7.37 7.21
C GLU A 372 -14.15 8.59 6.67
N HIS A 373 -14.75 9.77 6.74
CA HIS A 373 -14.11 11.00 6.29
C HIS A 373 -13.05 11.44 7.33
N THR A 374 -11.85 10.88 7.22
CA THR A 374 -10.69 11.16 8.10
C THR A 374 -9.59 11.97 7.42
N PHE A 375 -9.60 12.03 6.10
CA PHE A 375 -8.61 12.70 5.25
C PHE A 375 -9.21 13.94 4.58
N ASP A 376 -8.36 14.79 4.02
CA ASP A 376 -8.76 16.05 3.37
C ASP A 376 -8.14 16.22 1.97
N ALA A 377 -8.69 17.16 1.18
CA ALA A 377 -8.20 17.47 -0.16
C ALA A 377 -7.07 18.54 -0.16
N GLY A 378 -6.58 18.95 1.01
CA GLY A 378 -5.59 20.02 1.19
C GLY A 378 -6.18 21.44 1.17
N GLU A 379 -7.40 21.63 0.65
CA GLU A 379 -8.10 22.93 0.59
C GLU A 379 -9.17 23.06 1.68
N LYS A 380 -8.73 23.38 2.91
CA LYS A 380 -9.57 23.39 4.13
C LYS A 380 -10.74 24.37 4.16
N ASN A 381 -10.98 25.14 3.10
CA ASN A 381 -11.89 26.28 3.11
C ASN A 381 -13.24 26.02 2.42
N ASN A 382 -13.48 24.83 1.84
CA ASN A 382 -14.77 24.52 1.20
C ASN A 382 -15.24 23.08 1.47
N PRO A 383 -16.00 22.84 2.56
CA PRO A 383 -16.52 21.53 2.92
C PRO A 383 -17.41 20.89 1.85
N ASP A 384 -18.22 21.69 1.13
CA ASP A 384 -19.10 21.22 0.06
C ASP A 384 -18.29 20.69 -1.14
N LEU A 385 -17.08 21.22 -1.32
CA LEU A 385 -16.15 20.75 -2.35
C LEU A 385 -15.48 19.44 -1.94
N GLU A 386 -15.09 19.25 -0.67
CA GLU A 386 -14.40 18.03 -0.23
C GLU A 386 -15.23 16.76 -0.41
N GLU A 387 -16.52 16.80 -0.06
CA GLU A 387 -17.42 15.66 -0.32
C GLU A 387 -17.50 15.37 -1.82
N THR A 388 -17.64 16.42 -2.63
CA THR A 388 -17.72 16.30 -4.10
C THR A 388 -16.43 15.74 -4.70
N VAL A 389 -15.26 16.19 -4.22
CA VAL A 389 -13.92 15.82 -4.70
C VAL A 389 -13.72 14.31 -4.65
N PHE A 390 -14.12 13.68 -3.54
CA PHE A 390 -13.85 12.27 -3.27
C PHE A 390 -15.03 11.33 -3.55
N SER A 391 -16.27 11.85 -3.60
CA SER A 391 -17.48 11.02 -3.74
C SER A 391 -17.49 10.11 -4.97
N TYR A 392 -16.86 10.51 -6.08
CA TYR A 392 -16.75 9.66 -7.26
C TYR A 392 -15.90 8.39 -6.99
N ALA A 393 -14.83 8.50 -6.20
CA ALA A 393 -13.92 7.39 -5.92
C ALA A 393 -14.35 6.55 -4.69
N PHE A 394 -14.92 7.20 -3.67
CA PHE A 394 -15.26 6.57 -2.39
C PHE A 394 -16.75 6.39 -2.15
N GLY A 395 -17.61 6.95 -2.99
CA GLY A 395 -19.05 6.98 -2.77
C GLY A 395 -19.43 7.91 -1.62
N GLN A 396 -20.58 7.66 -1.01
CA GLN A 396 -21.01 8.39 0.18
C GLN A 396 -20.07 8.06 1.35
N MET A 397 -19.40 9.08 1.89
CA MET A 397 -18.57 8.95 3.08
C MET A 397 -19.41 9.17 4.35
N ARG A 398 -19.00 8.56 5.46
CA ARG A 398 -19.60 8.81 6.78
C ARG A 398 -18.77 9.83 7.57
N PRO A 399 -19.39 10.57 8.51
CA PRO A 399 -18.64 11.50 9.35
C PRO A 399 -17.50 10.84 10.12
N GLY A 400 -16.39 11.56 10.26
CA GLY A 400 -15.28 11.17 11.12
C GLY A 400 -15.68 11.12 12.59
N LEU A 401 -15.08 10.19 13.34
CA LEU A 401 -15.32 9.99 14.77
C LEU A 401 -14.20 10.54 15.65
N SER A 402 -13.21 11.22 15.07
CA SER A 402 -12.15 11.90 15.80
C SER A 402 -12.74 12.89 16.81
N ARG A 403 -12.20 12.86 18.04
CA ARG A 403 -12.59 13.71 19.18
C ARG A 403 -14.03 13.57 19.68
N THR A 404 -14.75 12.53 19.24
CA THR A 404 -16.15 12.28 19.66
C THR A 404 -16.26 11.41 20.92
N GLY A 405 -15.18 10.69 21.27
CA GLY A 405 -15.19 9.63 22.28
C GLY A 405 -15.90 8.34 21.83
N ARG A 406 -16.45 8.29 20.61
CA ARG A 406 -17.18 7.13 20.07
C ARG A 406 -16.27 6.06 19.45
N LYS A 407 -14.99 6.37 19.23
CA LYS A 407 -14.00 5.47 18.63
C LYS A 407 -12.67 5.60 19.37
N LYS A 408 -12.02 4.46 19.61
CA LYS A 408 -10.62 4.36 20.04
C LYS A 408 -9.90 3.43 19.08
N ALA A 409 -8.73 3.80 18.57
CA ALA A 409 -8.00 2.94 17.65
C ALA A 409 -6.57 2.67 18.11
N TRP A 410 -6.14 1.41 17.97
CA TRP A 410 -4.75 1.01 18.04
C TRP A 410 -4.26 0.79 16.62
N HIS A 411 -3.17 1.44 16.22
CA HIS A 411 -2.59 1.27 14.89
C HIS A 411 -1.46 0.24 14.93
N LEU A 412 -1.27 -0.48 13.82
CA LEU A 412 -0.20 -1.46 13.71
C LEU A 412 1.14 -0.75 13.90
N LEU A 413 1.88 -1.20 14.90
CA LEU A 413 3.24 -0.73 15.19
C LEU A 413 4.26 -1.52 14.38
N ASP A 414 4.11 -2.86 14.37
CA ASP A 414 4.96 -3.78 13.63
C ASP A 414 4.27 -5.15 13.51
N ALA A 415 4.72 -5.96 12.54
CA ALA A 415 4.31 -7.34 12.41
C ALA A 415 5.47 -8.22 11.94
N ARG A 416 5.50 -9.46 12.41
CA ARG A 416 6.55 -10.42 12.05
C ARG A 416 6.03 -11.83 11.90
N ARG A 417 6.64 -12.55 10.96
CA ARG A 417 6.53 -14.00 10.85
C ARG A 417 7.34 -14.68 11.98
N GLU A 418 6.70 -15.56 12.74
CA GLU A 418 7.35 -16.36 13.80
C GLU A 418 7.52 -17.84 13.43
N GLY A 419 6.89 -18.27 12.33
CA GLY A 419 6.97 -19.63 11.79
C GLY A 419 6.13 -19.76 10.51
N PRO A 420 6.05 -20.96 9.93
CA PRO A 420 5.12 -21.24 8.83
C PRO A 420 3.68 -20.95 9.25
N GLY A 421 3.00 -20.04 8.57
CA GLY A 421 1.62 -19.67 8.89
C GLY A 421 1.43 -18.92 10.21
N ILE A 422 2.50 -18.54 10.93
CA ILE A 422 2.40 -17.86 12.22
C ILE A 422 2.90 -16.43 12.10
N VAL A 423 2.01 -15.46 12.38
CA VAL A 423 2.32 -14.03 12.35
C VAL A 423 1.91 -13.39 13.66
N LYS A 424 2.82 -12.58 14.20
CA LYS A 424 2.56 -11.73 15.38
C LYS A 424 2.44 -10.29 14.94
N GLN A 425 1.38 -9.63 15.35
CA GLN A 425 1.14 -8.20 15.15
C GLN A 425 1.12 -7.50 16.50
N VAL A 426 1.73 -6.31 16.57
CA VAL A 426 1.74 -5.45 17.75
C VAL A 426 1.05 -4.15 17.36
N TYR A 427 0.00 -3.77 18.08
CA TYR A 427 -0.74 -2.53 17.86
C TYR A 427 -0.54 -1.58 19.05
N LEU A 428 -0.45 -0.29 18.77
CA LEU A 428 -0.22 0.77 19.75
C LEU A 428 -1.32 1.83 19.64
N LYS A 429 -1.91 2.18 20.77
CA LYS A 429 -2.66 3.43 20.96
C LYS A 429 -1.87 4.29 21.93
N ARG A 430 -1.39 5.44 21.47
CA ARG A 430 -0.70 6.39 22.35
C ARG A 430 -1.68 7.04 23.30
N TRP A 431 -1.25 7.29 24.53
CA TRP A 431 -2.07 8.06 25.48
C TRP A 431 -2.28 9.50 24.99
N SER A 432 -1.29 10.05 24.29
CA SER A 432 -1.27 11.42 23.76
C SER A 432 -2.02 11.61 22.44
N ASP A 433 -2.61 10.56 21.87
CA ASP A 433 -3.40 10.66 20.63
C ASP A 433 -4.82 11.13 20.96
N ASP A 434 -5.05 12.44 20.81
CA ASP A 434 -6.26 13.13 21.24
C ASP A 434 -7.50 12.82 20.40
N ARG A 435 -7.32 12.22 19.21
CA ARG A 435 -8.41 11.78 18.32
C ARG A 435 -9.37 10.82 19.01
N TRP A 436 -8.92 10.11 20.04
CA TRP A 436 -9.66 9.02 20.69
C TRP A 436 -10.36 9.41 22.00
N TYR A 437 -10.34 10.69 22.36
CA TYR A 437 -10.99 11.21 23.56
C TYR A 437 -12.08 12.20 23.17
N LYS A 438 -13.15 12.31 23.96
CA LYS A 438 -14.12 13.37 23.72
C LYS A 438 -13.45 14.71 24.03
N GLU A 439 -13.78 15.74 23.26
CA GLU A 439 -13.29 17.09 23.57
C GLU A 439 -13.63 17.48 25.03
N GLY A 440 -12.60 17.83 25.80
CA GLY A 440 -12.69 18.13 27.24
C GLY A 440 -12.47 16.95 28.19
N ASP A 441 -12.36 15.71 27.70
CA ASP A 441 -12.00 14.56 28.53
C ASP A 441 -10.53 14.64 28.99
N ALA A 442 -10.26 14.16 30.21
CA ALA A 442 -8.89 13.96 30.66
C ALA A 442 -8.23 12.83 29.87
N ALA A 443 -7.05 13.09 29.30
CA ALA A 443 -6.26 12.05 28.64
C ALA A 443 -5.82 10.99 29.68
N PRO A 444 -5.80 9.70 29.31
CA PRO A 444 -5.19 8.65 30.12
C PRO A 444 -3.70 8.89 30.29
N ASP A 445 -3.08 8.23 31.27
CA ASP A 445 -1.67 8.36 31.63
C ASP A 445 -0.75 7.30 31.00
N LEU A 446 -1.33 6.29 30.34
CA LEU A 446 -0.59 5.12 29.84
C LEU A 446 -0.85 4.84 28.36
N ASP A 447 0.23 4.50 27.63
CA ASP A 447 0.12 3.88 26.30
C ASP A 447 -0.57 2.51 26.42
N SER A 448 -1.34 2.16 25.40
CA SER A 448 -2.07 0.90 25.35
C SER A 448 -1.58 0.03 24.21
N ILE A 449 -1.24 -1.23 24.51
CA ILE A 449 -0.64 -2.20 23.59
C ILE A 449 -1.55 -3.41 23.43
N VAL A 450 -1.76 -3.80 22.18
CA VAL A 450 -2.45 -5.04 21.83
C VAL A 450 -1.52 -5.94 21.04
N VAL A 451 -1.47 -7.23 21.39
CA VAL A 451 -0.73 -8.24 20.62
C VAL A 451 -1.68 -9.30 20.08
N LEU A 452 -1.73 -9.43 18.76
CA LEU A 452 -2.49 -10.47 18.08
C LEU A 452 -1.52 -11.53 17.51
N ASN A 453 -1.75 -12.79 17.87
CA ASN A 453 -0.95 -13.92 17.41
C ASN A 453 -1.80 -14.78 16.47
N TRP A 454 -1.54 -14.70 15.17
CA TRP A 454 -2.20 -15.50 14.16
C TRP A 454 -1.56 -16.88 14.07
N ILE A 455 -2.35 -17.93 14.20
CA ILE A 455 -1.92 -19.34 14.19
C ILE A 455 -2.82 -20.19 13.27
N PRO A 456 -2.24 -21.16 12.53
CA PRO A 456 -2.98 -22.08 11.66
C PRO A 456 -3.81 -23.11 12.42
#